data_AF-A0A497LCW1-F1
#
_entry.id   AF-A0A497LCW1-F1
#
_cell.length_a   1.000
_cell.length_b   1.000
_cell.length_c   1.000
_cell.angle_alpha   90.00
_cell.angle_beta   90.00
_cell.angle_gamma   90.00
#
_symmetry.space_group_name_H-M   'P 1'
#
loop_
_entity.id
_entity.type
_entity.pdbx_description
1 polymer ?
#
loop_
_entity_poly.entity_id
_entity_poly.type
_entity_poly.pdbx_seq_one_letter_code
_entity_poly.pdbx_strand_id
1 'polypeptide(L)'
;MCNSMLVGKWATWEHFWKLEKKGLIMYGQYTAGSWNYIGTQGILQGTFETFASVADKHFGGTLKGRFALTAGLGAMGSAQPLAIKMNDGVGLVVEVDREMIRRSIENGLLDTWTDSFDKAVKMVREAKRKRKAISIGLLGNAADVLPKLLRKNIIPDVITDQTPAHDPSSYVPSGLTVKEAEKLRVKNPKKYVKMAMESMRKHVEAIVGFVEKGAVAFEYGNNIRKNAYDAGFKKAFAFPGFIQAYLRPMLEEGRGPFRWTSLRGDPKDIAKLDDVIIKEFGYNKRLVRWIKKARKNVKFQGLPARVCWLGYGERARFGKIVNDMVADGEIGPIWVGRDHLDTGSVASPYRETEGMKDGSDAVADWPILNALLNACAGATWIAVHQGGGMGMGYSISAGFGMVLDGTKETEEKALRLFTFDPGIGVVRHADAGYAISKRIIKEKGIKAPMVK
;
A
#
# COMPACT_ATOMS: atom_id res chain seq x y z
N MET A 1 -8.36 18.97 7.62
CA MET A 1 -8.56 18.82 6.16
C MET A 1 -9.69 17.84 5.90
N CYS A 2 -10.56 18.12 4.95
CA CYS A 2 -11.69 17.26 4.59
C CYS A 2 -11.77 17.22 3.05
N ASN A 3 -11.39 16.10 2.44
CA ASN A 3 -11.18 16.02 0.98
C ASN A 3 -12.08 14.96 0.35
N SER A 4 -12.66 15.30 -0.80
CA SER A 4 -13.46 14.38 -1.64
C SER A 4 -14.71 13.78 -1.00
N MET A 5 -15.15 14.29 0.15
CA MET A 5 -16.35 13.82 0.84
C MET A 5 -17.61 14.21 0.05
N LEU A 6 -18.40 13.19 -0.29
CA LEU A 6 -19.68 13.28 -0.98
C LEU A 6 -20.71 12.45 -0.22
N VAL A 7 -21.94 12.96 -0.13
CA VAL A 7 -23.07 12.22 0.46
C VAL A 7 -23.23 10.88 -0.26
N GLY A 8 -23.46 9.78 0.47
CA GLY A 8 -23.31 8.40 -0.03
C GLY A 8 -23.88 8.13 -1.42
N LYS A 9 -25.13 8.51 -1.70
CA LYS A 9 -25.78 8.33 -3.01
C LYS A 9 -25.08 9.06 -4.17
N TRP A 10 -24.34 10.13 -3.88
CA TRP A 10 -23.61 10.96 -4.84
C TRP A 10 -22.12 10.63 -4.91
N ALA A 11 -21.62 9.70 -4.09
CA ALA A 11 -20.21 9.30 -4.06
C ALA A 11 -19.85 8.41 -5.25
N THR A 12 -19.99 8.94 -6.47
CA THR A 12 -19.68 8.26 -7.73
C THR A 12 -18.66 9.07 -8.54
N TRP A 13 -17.90 8.39 -9.39
CA TRP A 13 -16.97 9.08 -10.30
C TRP A 13 -17.67 10.04 -11.26
N GLU A 14 -18.86 9.69 -11.75
CA GLU A 14 -19.63 10.57 -12.63
C GLU A 14 -19.98 11.90 -11.95
N HIS A 15 -20.42 11.86 -10.69
CA HIS A 15 -20.72 13.07 -9.94
C HIS A 15 -19.45 13.85 -9.58
N PHE A 16 -18.39 13.14 -9.16
CA PHE A 16 -17.09 13.73 -8.88
C PHE A 16 -16.56 14.52 -10.09
N TRP A 17 -16.53 13.94 -11.29
CA TRP A 17 -16.05 14.62 -12.51
C TRP A 17 -16.93 15.81 -12.91
N LYS A 18 -18.24 15.76 -12.62
CA LYS A 18 -19.14 16.91 -12.84
C LYS A 18 -18.77 18.10 -11.95
N LEU A 19 -18.39 17.85 -10.70
CA LEU A 19 -17.93 18.88 -9.76
C LEU A 19 -16.52 19.36 -10.09
N GLU A 20 -15.62 18.45 -10.49
CA GLU A 20 -14.23 18.75 -10.85
C GLU A 20 -14.18 19.71 -12.05
N LYS A 21 -14.98 19.46 -13.09
CA LYS A 21 -15.10 20.35 -14.26
C LYS A 21 -15.59 21.77 -13.90
N LYS A 22 -16.24 21.93 -12.75
CA LYS A 22 -16.69 23.22 -12.23
C LYS A 22 -15.69 23.84 -11.24
N GLY A 23 -14.57 23.19 -10.96
CA GLY A 23 -13.59 23.63 -9.96
C GLY A 23 -14.07 23.49 -8.51
N LEU A 24 -15.04 22.61 -8.23
CA LEU A 24 -15.70 22.53 -6.91
C LEU A 24 -15.23 21.36 -6.03
N ILE A 25 -14.38 20.47 -6.55
CA ILE A 25 -13.89 19.31 -5.79
C ILE A 25 -12.47 18.97 -6.22
N MET A 26 -11.73 18.33 -5.32
CA MET A 26 -10.40 17.77 -5.55
C MET A 26 -10.35 16.34 -5.02
N TYR A 27 -9.57 15.47 -5.68
CA TYR A 27 -9.32 14.12 -5.20
C TYR A 27 -8.13 14.09 -4.24
N GLY A 28 -8.39 13.86 -2.94
CA GLY A 28 -7.35 13.86 -1.91
C GLY A 28 -6.52 12.58 -1.85
N GLN A 29 -6.95 11.51 -2.52
CA GLN A 29 -6.41 10.16 -2.36
C GLN A 29 -6.30 9.83 -0.85
N TYR A 30 -5.21 9.21 -0.40
CA TYR A 30 -4.85 9.11 1.01
C TYR A 30 -3.88 10.22 1.37
N THR A 31 -2.63 10.13 0.93
CA THR A 31 -1.59 11.04 1.43
C THR A 31 -1.39 12.30 0.60
N ALA A 32 -2.04 12.42 -0.55
CA ALA A 32 -1.86 13.56 -1.44
C ALA A 32 -2.47 14.84 -0.85
N GLY A 33 -3.78 14.81 -0.58
CA GLY A 33 -4.51 15.94 -0.01
C GLY A 33 -4.27 16.16 1.49
N SER A 34 -3.51 15.27 2.14
CA SER A 34 -3.16 15.36 3.57
C SER A 34 -1.69 15.72 3.82
N TRP A 35 -0.92 15.94 2.75
CA TRP A 35 0.50 16.30 2.77
C TRP A 35 1.42 15.29 3.49
N ASN A 36 1.12 13.99 3.37
CA ASN A 36 1.85 12.90 4.04
C ASN A 36 2.64 12.00 3.06
N TYR A 37 2.84 12.47 1.82
CA TYR A 37 3.46 11.67 0.76
C TYR A 37 4.99 11.76 0.81
N ILE A 38 5.67 10.62 0.87
CA ILE A 38 7.14 10.51 0.98
C ILE A 38 7.76 9.77 -0.23
N GLY A 39 7.16 9.94 -1.40
CA GLY A 39 7.54 9.20 -2.60
C GLY A 39 7.12 7.73 -2.55
N THR A 40 7.71 6.93 -3.44
CA THR A 40 7.42 5.49 -3.59
C THR A 40 7.73 4.71 -2.31
N GLN A 41 8.63 5.23 -1.48
CA GLN A 41 8.97 4.61 -0.20
C GLN A 41 7.76 4.43 0.72
N GLY A 42 6.75 5.31 0.66
CA GLY A 42 5.58 5.24 1.54
C GLY A 42 4.83 3.91 1.48
N ILE A 43 4.72 3.30 0.29
CA ILE A 43 4.08 1.99 0.09
C ILE A 43 5.08 0.83 0.09
N LEU A 44 6.38 1.10 -0.12
CA LEU A 44 7.39 0.07 -0.31
C LEU A 44 7.47 -0.92 0.86
N GLN A 45 7.36 -0.46 2.11
CA GLN A 45 7.34 -1.39 3.24
C GLN A 45 6.07 -2.24 3.26
N GLY A 46 4.89 -1.68 3.01
CA GLY A 46 3.66 -2.47 2.93
C GLY A 46 3.76 -3.57 1.87
N THR A 47 4.38 -3.27 0.73
CA THR A 47 4.62 -4.25 -0.33
C THR A 47 5.68 -5.28 0.08
N PHE A 48 6.75 -4.84 0.75
CA PHE A 48 7.74 -5.75 1.31
C PHE A 48 7.14 -6.69 2.36
N GLU A 49 6.30 -6.18 3.27
CA GLU A 49 5.63 -6.95 4.32
C GLU A 49 4.61 -7.92 3.75
N THR A 50 3.93 -7.54 2.67
CA THR A 50 3.00 -8.43 1.96
C THR A 50 3.76 -9.62 1.38
N PHE A 51 4.83 -9.37 0.62
CA PHE A 51 5.65 -10.45 0.05
C PHE A 51 6.40 -11.25 1.11
N ALA A 52 6.82 -10.63 2.22
CA ALA A 52 7.41 -11.33 3.35
C ALA A 52 6.40 -12.27 4.01
N SER A 53 5.16 -11.83 4.19
CA SER A 53 4.09 -12.64 4.79
C SER A 53 3.62 -13.75 3.85
N VAL A 54 3.61 -13.51 2.54
CA VAL A 54 3.44 -14.56 1.51
C VAL A 54 4.57 -15.59 1.63
N ALA A 55 5.82 -15.15 1.77
CA ALA A 55 6.97 -16.03 1.90
C ALA A 55 6.91 -16.89 3.17
N ASP A 56 6.54 -16.29 4.31
CA ASP A 56 6.36 -17.01 5.57
C ASP A 56 5.25 -18.06 5.47
N LYS A 57 4.09 -17.71 4.88
CA LYS A 57 2.93 -18.59 4.80
C LYS A 57 3.08 -19.72 3.78
N HIS A 58 3.80 -19.49 2.68
CA HIS A 58 3.79 -20.41 1.53
C HIS A 58 5.17 -20.97 1.14
N PHE A 59 6.28 -20.33 1.53
CA PHE A 59 7.60 -20.62 0.96
C PHE A 59 8.74 -20.71 1.99
N GLY A 60 8.42 -20.92 3.27
CA GLY A 60 9.44 -21.11 4.33
C GLY A 60 10.22 -19.84 4.67
N GLY A 61 9.59 -18.67 4.52
CA GLY A 61 10.12 -17.37 4.97
C GLY A 61 11.01 -16.62 3.98
N THR A 62 11.14 -17.09 2.74
CA THR A 62 11.87 -16.39 1.67
C THR A 62 11.27 -16.65 0.28
N LEU A 63 11.40 -15.68 -0.63
CA LEU A 63 11.08 -15.88 -2.06
C LEU A 63 12.30 -16.37 -2.87
N LYS A 64 13.40 -16.77 -2.22
CA LYS A 64 14.61 -17.22 -2.90
C LYS A 64 14.35 -18.45 -3.79
N GLY A 65 14.52 -18.27 -5.10
CA GLY A 65 14.23 -19.31 -6.10
C GLY A 65 12.75 -19.39 -6.48
N ARG A 66 11.95 -18.37 -6.12
CA ARG A 66 10.56 -18.17 -6.55
C ARG A 66 10.49 -17.00 -7.51
N PHE A 67 9.55 -17.03 -8.44
CA PHE A 67 9.23 -15.88 -9.27
C PHE A 67 7.82 -15.37 -9.02
N ALA A 68 7.73 -14.06 -8.83
CA ALA A 68 6.48 -13.32 -8.68
C ALA A 68 6.18 -12.55 -9.96
N LEU A 69 4.91 -12.60 -10.40
CA LEU A 69 4.39 -11.88 -11.54
C LEU A 69 3.46 -10.77 -11.07
N THR A 70 3.62 -9.57 -11.62
CA THR A 70 2.68 -8.46 -11.41
C THR A 70 2.64 -7.53 -12.63
N ALA A 71 1.83 -6.49 -12.57
CA ALA A 71 1.79 -5.40 -13.53
C ALA A 71 1.63 -4.02 -12.86
N GLY A 72 2.02 -2.99 -13.61
CA GLY A 72 1.94 -1.58 -13.21
C GLY A 72 3.21 -1.08 -12.51
N LEU A 73 3.87 -0.11 -13.14
CA LEU A 73 5.05 0.63 -12.65
C LEU A 73 4.76 2.12 -12.46
N GLY A 74 3.49 2.47 -12.18
CA GLY A 74 3.11 3.83 -11.81
C GLY A 74 3.69 4.28 -10.46
N ALA A 75 3.20 5.40 -9.93
CA ALA A 75 3.73 6.00 -8.70
C ALA A 75 3.86 5.00 -7.53
N MET A 76 2.82 4.19 -7.28
CA MET A 76 2.81 3.16 -6.24
C MET A 76 3.30 1.79 -6.77
N GLY A 77 2.87 1.44 -7.98
CA GLY A 77 3.24 0.21 -8.72
C GLY A 77 4.74 -0.06 -8.79
N SER A 78 5.52 1.00 -8.94
CA SER A 78 6.97 0.97 -9.03
C SER A 78 7.67 0.45 -7.76
N ALA A 79 6.98 0.32 -6.62
CA ALA A 79 7.54 -0.29 -5.42
C ALA A 79 7.61 -1.83 -5.47
N GLN A 80 6.75 -2.46 -6.27
CA GLN A 80 6.62 -3.93 -6.33
C GLN A 80 7.92 -4.67 -6.73
N PRO A 81 8.64 -4.27 -7.79
CA PRO A 81 9.84 -4.98 -8.21
C PRO A 81 10.92 -4.98 -7.12
N LEU A 82 11.14 -3.84 -6.47
CA LEU A 82 12.10 -3.73 -5.37
C LEU A 82 11.65 -4.53 -4.14
N ALA A 83 10.37 -4.51 -3.78
CA ALA A 83 9.84 -5.30 -2.66
C ALA A 83 10.01 -6.82 -2.85
N ILE A 84 9.78 -7.32 -4.08
CA ILE A 84 10.02 -8.73 -4.44
C ILE A 84 11.51 -9.06 -4.29
N LYS A 85 12.39 -8.23 -4.86
CA LYS A 85 13.85 -8.39 -4.76
C LYS A 85 14.34 -8.32 -3.31
N MET A 86 13.78 -7.43 -2.49
CA MET A 86 14.09 -7.31 -1.06
C MET A 86 13.65 -8.54 -0.26
N ASN A 87 12.70 -9.34 -0.76
CA ASN A 87 12.36 -10.67 -0.22
C ASN A 87 13.11 -11.82 -0.91
N ASP A 88 14.19 -11.49 -1.62
CA ASP A 88 15.11 -12.40 -2.32
C ASP A 88 14.49 -13.13 -3.53
N GLY A 89 13.36 -12.64 -4.04
CA GLY A 89 12.63 -13.21 -5.18
C GLY A 89 13.05 -12.69 -6.54
N VAL A 90 12.54 -13.35 -7.59
CA VAL A 90 12.59 -12.89 -8.98
C VAL A 90 11.27 -12.20 -9.30
N GLY A 91 11.29 -10.91 -9.65
CA GLY A 91 10.09 -10.17 -10.05
C GLY A 91 10.01 -10.02 -11.56
N LEU A 92 8.87 -10.38 -12.17
CA LEU A 92 8.51 -9.99 -13.54
C LEU A 92 7.35 -9.00 -13.46
N VAL A 93 7.57 -7.77 -13.94
CA VAL A 93 6.56 -6.69 -13.87
C VAL A 93 6.20 -6.23 -15.28
N VAL A 94 4.95 -6.43 -15.66
CA VAL A 94 4.43 -6.01 -16.96
C VAL A 94 4.02 -4.53 -16.90
N GLU A 95 4.49 -3.73 -17.83
CA GLU A 95 4.17 -2.29 -17.92
C GLU A 95 3.97 -1.91 -19.39
N VAL A 96 2.90 -1.16 -19.67
CA VAL A 96 2.53 -0.77 -21.04
C VAL A 96 3.24 0.50 -21.49
N ASP A 97 3.65 1.35 -20.55
CA ASP A 97 4.36 2.59 -20.80
C ASP A 97 5.87 2.45 -20.57
N ARG A 98 6.64 2.54 -21.65
CA ARG A 98 8.11 2.49 -21.64
C ARG A 98 8.73 3.58 -20.76
N GLU A 99 8.07 4.73 -20.63
CA GLU A 99 8.56 5.82 -19.79
C GLU A 99 8.51 5.47 -18.30
N MET A 100 7.48 4.72 -17.86
CA MET A 100 7.39 4.23 -16.47
C MET A 100 8.48 3.20 -16.16
N ILE A 101 8.83 2.34 -17.12
CA ILE A 101 9.96 1.41 -17.02
C ILE A 101 11.27 2.20 -16.85
N ARG A 102 11.52 3.20 -17.72
CA ARG A 102 12.73 4.04 -17.67
C ARG A 102 12.88 4.71 -16.30
N ARG A 103 11.82 5.38 -15.83
CA ARG A 103 11.80 6.04 -14.52
C ARG A 103 12.04 5.07 -13.36
N SER A 104 11.49 3.86 -13.44
CA SER A 104 11.69 2.84 -12.39
C SER A 104 13.16 2.41 -12.30
N ILE A 105 13.87 2.32 -13.42
CA ILE A 105 15.31 1.99 -13.45
C ILE A 105 16.14 3.15 -12.88
N GLU A 106 15.88 4.37 -13.32
CA GLU A 106 16.62 5.57 -12.87
C GLU A 106 16.52 5.77 -11.34
N ASN A 107 15.33 5.51 -10.80
CA ASN A 107 15.07 5.57 -9.37
C ASN A 107 15.57 4.34 -8.59
N GLY A 108 16.16 3.33 -9.26
CA GLY A 108 16.70 2.12 -8.62
C GLY A 108 15.63 1.15 -8.12
N LEU A 109 14.41 1.26 -8.62
CA LEU A 109 13.26 0.42 -8.26
C LEU A 109 13.15 -0.85 -9.13
N LEU A 110 13.76 -0.82 -10.32
CA LEU A 110 13.79 -1.91 -11.29
C LEU A 110 15.24 -2.17 -11.76
N ASP A 111 15.68 -3.43 -11.82
CA ASP A 111 17.06 -3.76 -12.19
C ASP A 111 17.29 -3.74 -13.71
N THR A 112 16.33 -4.26 -14.47
CA THR A 112 16.47 -4.43 -15.92
C THR A 112 15.11 -4.57 -16.58
N TRP A 113 15.08 -4.53 -17.92
CA TRP A 113 13.85 -4.67 -18.68
C TRP A 113 14.08 -5.23 -20.10
N THR A 114 12.99 -5.64 -20.74
CA THR A 114 12.96 -5.98 -22.16
C THR A 114 11.55 -5.78 -22.73
N ASP A 115 11.46 -5.60 -24.04
CA ASP A 115 10.23 -5.63 -24.84
C ASP A 115 9.96 -6.99 -25.50
N SER A 116 10.85 -7.97 -25.29
CA SER A 116 10.70 -9.32 -25.82
C SER A 116 10.16 -10.27 -24.75
N PHE A 117 8.98 -10.82 -25.02
CA PHE A 117 8.36 -11.84 -24.19
C PHE A 117 9.30 -13.03 -23.92
N ASP A 118 9.91 -13.58 -24.98
CA ASP A 118 10.75 -14.77 -24.84
C ASP A 118 12.05 -14.47 -24.08
N LYS A 119 12.62 -13.28 -24.26
CA LYS A 119 13.77 -12.83 -23.48
C LYS A 119 13.41 -12.66 -22.00
N ALA A 120 12.26 -12.07 -21.68
CA ALA A 120 11.79 -11.93 -20.31
C ALA A 120 11.63 -13.30 -19.62
N VAL A 121 11.00 -14.26 -20.29
CA VAL A 121 10.84 -15.63 -19.77
C VAL A 121 12.19 -16.31 -19.55
N LYS A 122 13.14 -16.15 -20.49
CA LYS A 122 14.50 -16.68 -20.33
C LYS A 122 15.20 -16.08 -19.10
N MET A 123 15.13 -14.76 -18.92
CA MET A 123 15.71 -14.06 -17.78
C MET A 123 15.12 -14.53 -16.45
N VAL A 124 13.79 -14.69 -16.37
CA VAL A 124 13.10 -15.21 -15.18
C VAL A 124 13.56 -16.64 -14.85
N ARG A 125 13.58 -17.53 -15.84
CA ARG A 125 14.02 -18.93 -15.65
C ARG A 125 15.47 -19.02 -15.20
N GLU A 126 16.36 -18.23 -15.80
CA GLU A 126 17.77 -18.20 -15.43
C GLU A 126 17.97 -17.68 -14.00
N ALA A 127 17.32 -16.58 -13.63
CA ALA A 127 17.39 -16.01 -12.29
C ALA A 127 16.83 -16.97 -11.24
N LYS A 128 15.70 -17.64 -11.53
CA LYS A 128 15.09 -18.66 -10.67
C LYS A 128 16.06 -19.82 -10.44
N ARG A 129 16.66 -20.36 -11.51
CA ARG A 129 17.66 -21.45 -11.45
C ARG A 129 18.90 -21.05 -10.64
N LYS A 130 19.41 -19.82 -10.84
CA LYS A 130 20.56 -19.29 -10.10
C LYS A 130 20.22 -18.82 -8.68
N ARG A 131 18.93 -18.86 -8.28
CA ARG A 131 18.41 -18.31 -7.02
C ARG A 131 18.89 -16.86 -6.77
N LYS A 132 18.96 -16.07 -7.85
CA LYS A 132 19.42 -14.68 -7.84
C LYS A 132 18.21 -13.75 -7.78
N ALA A 133 18.13 -12.95 -6.72
CA ALA A 133 17.12 -11.91 -6.60
C ALA A 133 17.33 -10.84 -7.69
N ILE A 134 16.29 -10.56 -8.47
CA ILE A 134 16.32 -9.58 -9.57
C ILE A 134 14.91 -9.12 -9.89
N SER A 135 14.77 -7.87 -10.33
CA SER A 135 13.51 -7.34 -10.88
C SER A 135 13.61 -7.03 -12.38
N ILE A 136 12.65 -7.54 -13.15
CA ILE A 136 12.65 -7.51 -14.62
C ILE A 136 11.34 -6.86 -15.09
N GLY A 137 11.46 -5.76 -15.83
CA GLY A 137 10.33 -5.13 -16.52
C GLY A 137 10.08 -5.78 -17.88
N LEU A 138 8.82 -6.00 -18.22
CA LEU A 138 8.40 -6.42 -19.56
C LEU A 138 7.48 -5.36 -20.15
N LEU A 139 7.92 -4.72 -21.23
CA LEU A 139 7.08 -3.79 -21.98
C LEU A 139 5.95 -4.57 -22.66
N GLY A 140 4.71 -4.28 -22.29
CA GLY A 140 3.51 -4.93 -22.84
C GLY A 140 2.26 -4.65 -22.03
N ASN A 141 1.10 -5.01 -22.57
CA ASN A 141 -0.16 -4.90 -21.84
C ASN A 141 -0.39 -6.16 -21.00
N ALA A 142 -0.70 -6.00 -19.71
CA ALA A 142 -0.95 -7.13 -18.80
C ALA A 142 -2.12 -8.02 -19.26
N ALA A 143 -3.16 -7.41 -19.85
CA ALA A 143 -4.30 -8.13 -20.41
C ALA A 143 -3.95 -9.02 -21.63
N ASP A 144 -2.75 -8.85 -22.21
CA ASP A 144 -2.25 -9.67 -23.32
C ASP A 144 -1.15 -10.64 -22.84
N VAL A 145 -0.24 -10.16 -21.99
CA VAL A 145 0.93 -10.91 -21.51
C VAL A 145 0.53 -12.03 -20.56
N LEU A 146 -0.35 -11.78 -19.59
CA LEU A 146 -0.75 -12.79 -18.60
C LEU A 146 -1.46 -13.98 -19.25
N PRO A 147 -2.47 -13.77 -20.14
CA PRO A 147 -3.06 -14.89 -20.89
C PRO A 147 -2.02 -15.66 -21.71
N LYS A 148 -1.03 -14.98 -22.29
CA LYS A 148 0.04 -15.63 -23.06
C LYS A 148 0.95 -16.50 -22.19
N LEU A 149 1.33 -16.02 -21.00
CA LEU A 149 2.09 -16.80 -20.00
C LEU A 149 1.30 -18.05 -19.57
N LEU A 150 0.01 -17.88 -19.29
CA LEU A 150 -0.87 -18.98 -18.87
C LEU A 150 -1.01 -20.06 -19.95
N ARG A 151 -1.25 -19.66 -21.22
CA ARG A 151 -1.33 -20.58 -22.37
C ARG A 151 -0.03 -21.35 -22.61
N LYS A 152 1.13 -20.70 -22.39
CA LYS A 152 2.46 -21.33 -22.51
C LYS A 152 2.88 -22.12 -21.25
N ASN A 153 1.98 -22.29 -20.28
CA ASN A 153 2.22 -23.00 -19.03
C ASN A 153 3.42 -22.45 -18.22
N ILE A 154 3.60 -21.13 -18.23
CA ILE A 154 4.64 -20.44 -17.43
C ILE A 154 3.96 -19.91 -16.18
N ILE A 155 3.97 -20.72 -15.12
CA ILE A 155 3.17 -20.47 -13.91
C ILE A 155 4.02 -19.75 -12.85
N PRO A 156 3.63 -18.55 -12.40
CA PRO A 156 4.28 -17.87 -11.29
C PRO A 156 4.08 -18.61 -9.97
N ASP A 157 5.05 -18.48 -9.07
CA ASP A 157 4.86 -18.94 -7.68
C ASP A 157 3.89 -17.98 -6.96
N VAL A 158 3.96 -16.67 -7.27
CA VAL A 158 3.10 -15.61 -6.71
C VAL A 158 2.60 -14.69 -7.82
N ILE A 159 1.31 -14.32 -7.81
CA ILE A 159 0.74 -13.36 -8.76
C ILE A 159 -0.10 -12.29 -8.06
N THR A 160 0.05 -11.04 -8.51
CA THR A 160 -0.77 -9.92 -8.08
C THR A 160 -0.85 -8.86 -9.19
N ASP A 161 -1.47 -7.71 -8.91
CA ASP A 161 -1.59 -6.59 -9.85
C ASP A 161 -1.64 -5.24 -9.12
N GLN A 162 -1.02 -4.22 -9.71
CA GLN A 162 -1.12 -2.83 -9.25
C GLN A 162 -1.27 -1.83 -10.40
N THR A 163 -1.89 -2.26 -11.50
CA THR A 163 -2.38 -1.33 -12.54
C THR A 163 -3.39 -0.33 -11.94
N PRO A 164 -3.67 0.82 -12.59
CA PRO A 164 -4.63 1.80 -12.09
C PRO A 164 -6.10 1.36 -12.31
N ALA A 165 -6.44 0.11 -11.99
CA ALA A 165 -7.77 -0.46 -12.20
C ALA A 165 -8.89 0.26 -11.43
N HIS A 166 -8.58 0.97 -10.34
CA HIS A 166 -9.55 1.72 -9.53
C HIS A 166 -10.24 2.85 -10.33
N ASP A 167 -9.61 3.30 -11.41
CA ASP A 167 -10.15 4.22 -12.38
C ASP A 167 -10.09 3.57 -13.77
N PRO A 168 -11.23 3.03 -14.27
CA PRO A 168 -11.31 2.45 -15.60
C PRO A 168 -10.90 3.40 -16.73
N SER A 169 -10.88 4.72 -16.51
CA SER A 169 -10.38 5.69 -17.49
C SER A 169 -8.85 5.74 -17.56
N SER A 170 -8.15 5.19 -16.55
CA SER A 170 -6.69 5.16 -16.46
C SER A 170 -6.06 3.83 -16.92
N TYR A 171 -6.81 2.72 -16.89
CA TYR A 171 -6.32 1.41 -17.38
C TYR A 171 -6.23 1.40 -18.91
N VAL A 172 -5.05 1.16 -19.49
CA VAL A 172 -4.86 1.13 -20.95
C VAL A 172 -5.47 -0.15 -21.55
N PRO A 173 -6.48 -0.05 -22.44
CA PRO A 173 -7.09 -1.22 -23.04
C PRO A 173 -6.12 -2.05 -23.88
N SER A 174 -6.32 -3.37 -23.91
CA SER A 174 -5.64 -4.29 -24.83
C SER A 174 -5.84 -3.84 -26.29
N GLY A 175 -4.80 -4.02 -27.11
CA GLY A 175 -4.80 -3.64 -28.53
C GLY A 175 -4.54 -2.16 -28.81
N LEU A 176 -4.34 -1.32 -27.79
CA LEU A 176 -3.98 0.09 -27.96
C LEU A 176 -2.57 0.38 -27.43
N THR A 177 -1.84 1.23 -28.13
CA THR A 177 -0.67 1.93 -27.56
C THR A 177 -1.12 3.01 -26.58
N VAL A 178 -0.22 3.48 -25.72
CA VAL A 178 -0.50 4.58 -24.77
C VAL A 178 -1.04 5.82 -25.49
N LYS A 179 -0.42 6.22 -26.60
CA LYS A 179 -0.83 7.39 -27.40
C LYS A 179 -2.22 7.23 -28.02
N GLU A 180 -2.57 6.02 -28.48
CA GLU A 180 -3.91 5.73 -29.02
C GLU A 180 -4.96 5.72 -27.91
N ALA A 181 -4.61 5.18 -26.74
CA ALA A 181 -5.46 5.21 -25.56
C ALA A 181 -5.78 6.65 -25.13
N GLU A 182 -4.78 7.53 -25.06
CA GLU A 182 -4.97 8.96 -24.74
C GLU A 182 -5.93 9.65 -25.71
N LYS A 183 -5.74 9.45 -27.02
CA LYS A 183 -6.64 9.98 -28.06
C LYS A 183 -8.07 9.47 -27.90
N LEU A 184 -8.23 8.17 -27.65
CA LEU A 184 -9.54 7.56 -27.49
C LEU A 184 -10.25 8.04 -26.20
N ARG A 185 -9.50 8.24 -25.11
CA ARG A 185 -10.02 8.72 -23.83
C ARG A 185 -10.72 10.07 -23.97
N VAL A 186 -10.15 10.97 -24.78
CA VAL A 186 -10.74 12.29 -25.07
C VAL A 186 -11.88 12.16 -26.08
N LYS A 187 -11.65 11.48 -27.22
CA LYS A 187 -12.60 11.41 -28.32
C LYS A 187 -13.88 10.64 -27.98
N ASN A 188 -13.77 9.55 -27.23
CA ASN A 188 -14.89 8.70 -26.86
C ASN A 188 -14.65 8.00 -25.51
N PRO A 189 -14.83 8.73 -24.39
CA PRO A 189 -14.56 8.21 -23.04
C PRO A 189 -15.42 6.98 -22.69
N LYS A 190 -16.67 6.92 -23.18
CA LYS A 190 -17.55 5.76 -22.96
C LYS A 190 -17.00 4.49 -23.61
N LYS A 191 -16.53 4.60 -24.86
CA LYS A 191 -15.88 3.47 -25.56
C LYS A 191 -14.58 3.06 -24.87
N TYR A 192 -13.77 4.03 -24.43
CA TYR A 192 -12.53 3.76 -23.69
C TYR A 192 -12.82 2.91 -22.45
N VAL A 193 -13.73 3.36 -21.59
CA VAL A 193 -14.07 2.66 -20.34
C VAL A 193 -14.59 1.25 -20.62
N LYS A 194 -15.45 1.07 -21.63
CA LYS A 194 -15.92 -0.27 -22.02
C LYS A 194 -14.76 -1.21 -22.39
N MET A 195 -13.81 -0.73 -23.19
CA MET A 195 -12.64 -1.53 -23.59
C MET A 195 -11.69 -1.81 -22.42
N ALA A 196 -11.51 -0.85 -21.50
CA ALA A 196 -10.71 -1.03 -20.30
C ALA A 196 -11.32 -2.09 -19.37
N MET A 197 -12.65 -2.06 -19.17
CA MET A 197 -13.38 -3.06 -18.39
C MET A 197 -13.25 -4.47 -18.98
N GLU A 198 -13.35 -4.61 -20.31
CA GLU A 198 -13.12 -5.88 -21.00
C GLU A 198 -11.67 -6.38 -20.84
N SER A 199 -10.71 -5.47 -20.85
CA SER A 199 -9.29 -5.79 -20.67
C SER A 199 -8.99 -6.24 -19.24
N MET A 200 -9.56 -5.56 -18.23
CA MET A 200 -9.47 -5.96 -16.82
C MET A 200 -10.10 -7.33 -16.59
N ARG A 201 -11.22 -7.63 -17.25
CA ARG A 201 -11.82 -8.97 -17.22
C ARG A 201 -10.83 -10.04 -17.72
N LYS A 202 -10.25 -9.86 -18.92
CA LYS A 202 -9.25 -10.81 -19.48
C LYS A 202 -8.03 -10.98 -18.58
N HIS A 203 -7.58 -9.89 -17.96
CA HIS A 203 -6.50 -9.90 -16.98
C HIS A 203 -6.85 -10.78 -15.78
N VAL A 204 -8.01 -10.57 -15.15
CA VAL A 204 -8.43 -11.33 -13.96
C VAL A 204 -8.75 -12.79 -14.30
N GLU A 205 -9.32 -13.08 -15.47
CA GLU A 205 -9.49 -14.46 -15.96
C GLU A 205 -8.14 -15.20 -16.00
N ALA A 206 -7.06 -14.53 -16.45
CA ALA A 206 -5.73 -15.13 -16.42
C ALA A 206 -5.20 -15.34 -14.99
N ILE A 207 -5.42 -14.39 -14.07
CA ILE A 207 -5.04 -14.56 -12.65
C ILE A 207 -5.74 -15.79 -12.07
N VAL A 208 -7.05 -15.93 -12.27
CA VAL A 208 -7.80 -17.10 -11.81
C VAL A 208 -7.28 -18.39 -12.45
N GLY A 209 -6.95 -18.38 -13.74
CA GLY A 209 -6.35 -19.55 -14.40
C GLY A 209 -4.96 -19.93 -13.83
N PHE A 210 -4.18 -18.96 -13.32
CA PHE A 210 -2.95 -19.27 -12.58
C PHE A 210 -3.23 -19.86 -11.20
N VAL A 211 -4.26 -19.37 -10.49
CA VAL A 211 -4.72 -19.94 -9.21
C VAL A 211 -5.13 -21.40 -9.38
N GLU A 212 -5.89 -21.72 -10.43
CA GLU A 212 -6.28 -23.10 -10.78
C GLU A 212 -5.07 -24.01 -11.05
N LYS A 213 -3.90 -23.42 -11.38
CA LYS A 213 -2.62 -24.12 -11.56
C LYS A 213 -1.69 -24.04 -10.34
N GLY A 214 -2.19 -23.57 -9.20
CA GLY A 214 -1.48 -23.55 -7.92
C GLY A 214 -0.65 -22.30 -7.62
N ALA A 215 -0.78 -21.23 -8.42
CA ALA A 215 -0.12 -19.96 -8.09
C ALA A 215 -0.79 -19.31 -6.87
N VAL A 216 0.02 -18.75 -5.96
CA VAL A 216 -0.50 -17.95 -4.84
C VAL A 216 -0.91 -16.58 -5.39
N ALA A 217 -2.20 -16.24 -5.31
CA ALA A 217 -2.71 -14.96 -5.80
C ALA A 217 -3.30 -14.08 -4.70
N PHE A 218 -3.22 -12.77 -4.91
CA PHE A 218 -3.93 -11.77 -4.11
C PHE A 218 -4.15 -10.49 -4.92
N GLU A 219 -5.23 -9.76 -4.62
CA GLU A 219 -5.42 -8.40 -5.12
C GLU A 219 -4.63 -7.41 -4.25
N TYR A 220 -3.87 -6.51 -4.89
CA TYR A 220 -3.09 -5.48 -4.21
C TYR A 220 -3.79 -4.12 -4.17
N GLY A 221 -5.09 -4.14 -3.87
CA GLY A 221 -5.84 -2.96 -3.43
C GLY A 221 -6.12 -1.91 -4.51
N ASN A 222 -6.38 -2.36 -5.74
CA ASN A 222 -6.70 -1.51 -6.89
C ASN A 222 -8.09 -1.78 -7.51
N ASN A 223 -8.94 -2.58 -6.87
CA ASN A 223 -10.32 -2.85 -7.28
C ASN A 223 -10.48 -3.60 -8.63
N ILE A 224 -9.43 -4.25 -9.14
CA ILE A 224 -9.48 -5.01 -10.39
C ILE A 224 -10.47 -6.17 -10.33
N ARG A 225 -10.62 -6.84 -9.17
CA ARG A 225 -11.61 -7.93 -9.00
C ARG A 225 -13.04 -7.44 -9.21
N LYS A 226 -13.38 -6.30 -8.60
CA LYS A 226 -14.71 -5.70 -8.74
C LYS A 226 -14.99 -5.28 -10.19
N ASN A 227 -14.03 -4.62 -10.84
CA ASN A 227 -14.20 -4.21 -12.23
C ASN A 227 -14.37 -5.42 -13.17
N ALA A 228 -13.61 -6.50 -12.95
CA ALA A 228 -13.78 -7.74 -13.71
C ALA A 228 -15.14 -8.41 -13.45
N TYR A 229 -15.62 -8.38 -12.20
CA TYR A 229 -16.95 -8.87 -11.85
C TYR A 229 -18.06 -8.10 -12.56
N ASP A 230 -17.97 -6.76 -12.57
CA ASP A 230 -18.91 -5.88 -13.24
C ASP A 230 -18.87 -6.02 -14.78
N ALA A 231 -17.71 -6.37 -15.32
CA ALA A 231 -17.52 -6.76 -16.73
C ALA A 231 -18.02 -8.20 -17.04
N GLY A 232 -18.62 -8.90 -16.07
CA GLY A 232 -19.30 -10.16 -16.26
C GLY A 232 -18.52 -11.42 -15.83
N PHE A 233 -17.31 -11.29 -15.28
CA PHE A 233 -16.56 -12.45 -14.80
C PHE A 233 -16.90 -12.78 -13.34
N LYS A 234 -17.87 -13.68 -13.15
CA LYS A 234 -18.41 -14.02 -11.82
C LYS A 234 -17.42 -14.66 -10.85
N LYS A 235 -16.33 -15.25 -11.36
CA LYS A 235 -15.25 -15.83 -10.54
C LYS A 235 -14.16 -14.82 -10.14
N ALA A 236 -14.36 -13.51 -10.36
CA ALA A 236 -13.32 -12.51 -10.11
C ALA A 236 -12.81 -12.45 -8.66
N PHE A 237 -13.62 -12.91 -7.69
CA PHE A 237 -13.24 -12.97 -6.26
C PHE A 237 -12.66 -14.33 -5.84
N ALA A 238 -12.20 -15.16 -6.79
CA ALA A 238 -11.56 -16.46 -6.50
C ALA A 238 -10.19 -16.35 -5.79
N PHE A 239 -9.67 -15.14 -5.61
CA PHE A 239 -8.48 -14.85 -4.81
C PHE A 239 -8.74 -13.65 -3.88
N PRO A 240 -8.13 -13.62 -2.68
CA PRO A 240 -8.42 -12.63 -1.65
C PRO A 240 -7.69 -11.30 -1.87
N GLY A 241 -8.08 -10.26 -1.14
CA GLY A 241 -7.27 -9.05 -0.99
C GLY A 241 -6.08 -9.28 -0.07
N PHE A 242 -4.99 -8.54 -0.31
CA PHE A 242 -3.74 -8.71 0.43
C PHE A 242 -3.85 -8.42 1.94
N ILE A 243 -4.73 -7.49 2.34
CA ILE A 243 -4.92 -7.16 3.76
C ILE A 243 -5.52 -8.36 4.48
N GLN A 244 -6.66 -8.85 4.00
CA GLN A 244 -7.33 -10.03 4.55
C GLN A 244 -6.38 -11.25 4.59
N ALA A 245 -5.63 -11.46 3.51
CA ALA A 245 -4.80 -12.66 3.38
C ALA A 245 -3.49 -12.63 4.19
N TYR A 246 -2.88 -11.45 4.34
CA TYR A 246 -1.48 -11.34 4.79
C TYR A 246 -1.18 -10.24 5.81
N LEU A 247 -1.84 -9.07 5.75
CA LEU A 247 -1.46 -7.94 6.61
C LEU A 247 -2.37 -7.72 7.82
N ARG A 248 -3.59 -8.25 7.83
CA ARG A 248 -4.52 -8.08 8.95
C ARG A 248 -3.92 -8.47 10.30
N PRO A 249 -3.16 -9.57 10.45
CA PRO A 249 -2.52 -9.89 11.72
C PRO A 249 -1.62 -8.75 12.26
N MET A 250 -0.97 -7.97 11.39
CA MET A 250 -0.21 -6.79 11.82
C MET A 250 -1.14 -5.66 12.27
N LEU A 251 -2.23 -5.43 11.55
CA LEU A 251 -3.24 -4.42 11.91
C LEU A 251 -3.89 -4.75 13.26
N GLU A 252 -4.13 -6.02 13.56
CA GLU A 252 -4.64 -6.49 14.87
C GLU A 252 -3.72 -6.09 16.03
N GLU A 253 -2.41 -5.93 15.79
CA GLU A 253 -1.40 -5.45 16.75
C GLU A 253 -1.24 -3.92 16.79
N GLY A 254 -2.03 -3.19 15.99
CA GLY A 254 -1.88 -1.76 15.79
C GLY A 254 -0.70 -1.35 14.91
N ARG A 255 -0.06 -2.31 14.21
CA ARG A 255 1.03 -2.01 13.26
C ARG A 255 0.46 -1.50 11.95
N GLY A 256 1.16 -0.56 11.34
CA GLY A 256 0.84 -0.03 10.02
C GLY A 256 1.88 0.97 9.55
N PRO A 257 1.68 1.66 8.43
CA PRO A 257 2.69 2.42 7.68
C PRO A 257 3.06 3.78 8.32
N PHE A 258 3.47 3.72 9.58
CA PHE A 258 4.07 4.81 10.32
C PHE A 258 5.34 5.29 9.63
N ARG A 259 5.52 6.60 9.56
CA ARG A 259 6.56 7.23 8.76
C ARG A 259 6.97 8.57 9.34
N TRP A 260 8.15 9.03 8.95
CA TRP A 260 8.68 10.31 9.37
C TRP A 260 9.61 10.92 8.33
N THR A 261 9.85 12.23 8.43
CA THR A 261 10.78 12.98 7.59
C THR A 261 11.57 13.99 8.40
N SER A 262 12.84 14.21 8.04
CA SER A 262 13.60 15.35 8.57
C SER A 262 13.07 16.65 7.97
N LEU A 263 12.64 17.60 8.81
CA LEU A 263 12.21 18.92 8.35
C LEU A 263 13.39 19.83 8.02
N ARG A 264 14.61 19.49 8.46
CA ARG A 264 15.85 20.16 8.02
C ARG A 264 16.35 19.67 6.67
N GLY A 265 15.83 18.54 6.18
CA GLY A 265 16.31 17.91 4.95
C GLY A 265 17.62 17.13 5.12
N ASP A 266 18.08 16.85 6.35
CA ASP A 266 19.34 16.15 6.59
C ASP A 266 19.13 14.62 6.56
N PRO A 267 19.73 13.87 5.62
CA PRO A 267 19.65 12.41 5.59
C PRO A 267 20.31 11.74 6.81
N LYS A 268 21.21 12.42 7.53
CA LYS A 268 21.82 11.91 8.76
C LYS A 268 20.80 11.76 9.89
N ASP A 269 19.77 12.61 9.93
CA ASP A 269 18.67 12.45 10.90
C ASP A 269 18.00 11.09 10.69
N ILE A 270 17.70 10.73 9.45
CA ILE A 270 17.12 9.43 9.11
C ILE A 270 18.08 8.28 9.43
N ALA A 271 19.37 8.45 9.18
CA ALA A 271 20.37 7.43 9.51
C ALA A 271 20.42 7.16 11.03
N LYS A 272 20.44 8.21 11.86
CA LYS A 272 20.40 8.09 13.33
C LYS A 272 19.11 7.43 13.81
N LEU A 273 17.97 7.83 13.26
CA LEU A 273 16.68 7.21 13.59
C LEU A 273 16.61 5.74 13.15
N ASP A 274 17.20 5.37 12.02
CA ASP A 274 17.32 3.97 11.62
C ASP A 274 18.17 3.16 12.63
N ASP A 275 19.21 3.75 13.25
CA ASP A 275 20.01 3.08 14.29
C ASP A 275 19.20 2.88 15.57
N VAL A 276 18.41 3.88 15.96
CA VAL A 276 17.41 3.75 17.03
C VAL A 276 16.48 2.59 16.76
N ILE A 277 15.96 2.44 15.52
CA ILE A 277 15.07 1.33 15.19
C ILE A 277 15.77 -0.02 15.38
N ILE A 278 17.00 -0.17 14.88
CA ILE A 278 17.76 -1.42 14.98
C ILE A 278 18.07 -1.77 16.44
N LYS A 279 18.41 -0.78 17.27
CA LYS A 279 18.77 -0.95 18.68
C LYS A 279 17.54 -1.24 19.54
N GLU A 280 16.56 -0.34 19.53
CA GLU A 280 15.41 -0.37 20.45
C GLU A 280 14.39 -1.46 20.10
N PHE A 281 14.23 -1.75 18.80
CA PHE A 281 13.27 -2.74 18.30
C PHE A 281 13.96 -3.98 17.70
N GLY A 282 15.18 -4.28 18.16
CA GLY A 282 16.02 -5.38 17.66
C GLY A 282 15.45 -6.80 17.87
N TYR A 283 14.40 -6.93 18.67
CA TYR A 283 13.63 -8.17 18.82
C TYR A 283 12.81 -8.50 17.55
N ASN A 284 12.36 -7.48 16.80
CA ASN A 284 11.64 -7.68 15.55
C ASN A 284 12.63 -7.86 14.39
N LYS A 285 13.01 -9.11 14.13
CA LYS A 285 14.02 -9.44 13.09
C LYS A 285 13.59 -9.02 11.68
N ARG A 286 12.29 -9.05 11.38
CA ARG A 286 11.77 -8.62 10.08
C ARG A 286 11.90 -7.11 9.91
N LEU A 287 11.57 -6.33 10.95
CA LEU A 287 11.75 -4.88 10.98
C LEU A 287 13.23 -4.49 10.80
N VAL A 288 14.14 -5.16 11.51
CA VAL A 288 15.59 -4.93 11.35
C VAL A 288 16.05 -5.25 9.92
N ARG A 289 15.55 -6.36 9.34
CA ARG A 289 15.82 -6.72 7.93
C ARG A 289 15.31 -5.65 6.97
N TRP A 290 14.11 -5.11 7.22
CA TRP A 290 13.54 -3.99 6.47
C TRP A 290 14.48 -2.77 6.51
N ILE A 291 14.85 -2.28 7.70
CA ILE A 291 15.71 -1.08 7.82
C ILE A 291 17.07 -1.28 7.12
N LYS A 292 17.72 -2.44 7.32
CA LYS A 292 18.99 -2.75 6.64
C LYS A 292 18.86 -2.73 5.12
N LYS A 293 17.78 -3.30 4.57
CA LYS A 293 17.54 -3.28 3.12
C LYS A 293 17.10 -1.89 2.64
N ALA A 294 16.33 -1.14 3.42
CA ALA A 294 15.92 0.22 3.08
C ALA A 294 17.12 1.16 2.98
N ARG A 295 18.04 1.11 3.96
CA ARG A 295 19.33 1.84 3.92
C ARG A 295 20.14 1.60 2.65
N LYS A 296 20.17 0.35 2.18
CA LYS A 296 20.96 -0.05 1.01
C LYS A 296 20.30 0.31 -0.33
N ASN A 297 18.98 0.19 -0.42
CA ASN A 297 18.29 0.18 -1.71
C ASN A 297 17.40 1.41 -1.95
N VAL A 298 16.99 2.14 -0.91
CA VAL A 298 16.03 3.25 -1.06
C VAL A 298 16.77 4.57 -1.24
N LYS A 299 16.54 5.21 -2.38
CA LYS A 299 16.92 6.60 -2.63
C LYS A 299 15.84 7.53 -2.06
N PHE A 300 16.26 8.60 -1.37
CA PHE A 300 15.31 9.61 -0.89
C PHE A 300 14.72 10.42 -2.06
N GLN A 301 13.48 10.87 -1.89
CA GLN A 301 12.74 11.69 -2.86
C GLN A 301 12.20 12.92 -2.13
N GLY A 302 12.75 14.09 -2.40
CA GLY A 302 12.47 15.30 -1.61
C GLY A 302 13.15 15.24 -0.23
N LEU A 303 12.42 15.62 0.82
CA LEU A 303 12.95 15.53 2.19
C LEU A 303 13.29 14.06 2.54
N PRO A 304 14.44 13.79 3.19
CA PRO A 304 14.78 12.46 3.64
C PRO A 304 13.73 11.94 4.62
N ALA A 305 13.13 10.81 4.25
CA ALA A 305 12.03 10.19 4.97
C ALA A 305 12.22 8.69 5.12
N ARG A 306 11.55 8.09 6.11
CA ARG A 306 11.51 6.65 6.33
C ARG A 306 10.10 6.20 6.66
N VAL A 307 9.70 5.06 6.10
CA VAL A 307 8.55 4.28 6.59
C VAL A 307 9.06 3.13 7.45
N CYS A 308 8.38 2.87 8.56
CA CYS A 308 8.71 1.81 9.51
C CYS A 308 7.44 1.35 10.23
N TRP A 309 6.99 0.12 10.00
CA TRP A 309 5.75 -0.38 10.59
C TRP A 309 5.88 -0.68 12.08
N LEU A 310 5.45 0.29 12.90
CA LEU A 310 5.40 0.20 14.36
C LEU A 310 3.96 0.02 14.87
N GLY A 311 3.81 -0.78 15.91
CA GLY A 311 2.55 -1.18 16.53
C GLY A 311 2.14 -0.33 17.74
N TYR A 312 1.08 -0.78 18.42
CA TYR A 312 0.64 -0.16 19.66
C TYR A 312 1.75 -0.18 20.71
N GLY A 313 1.99 0.97 21.36
CA GLY A 313 3.09 1.18 22.31
C GLY A 313 4.45 1.46 21.66
N GLU A 314 4.80 0.77 20.57
CA GLU A 314 6.05 1.04 19.83
C GLU A 314 6.08 2.47 19.26
N ARG A 315 4.96 2.95 18.71
CA ARG A 315 4.86 4.32 18.15
C ARG A 315 5.08 5.40 19.22
N ALA A 316 4.45 5.28 20.38
CA ALA A 316 4.61 6.25 21.48
C ALA A 316 6.03 6.25 22.04
N ARG A 317 6.62 5.06 22.24
CA ARG A 317 8.02 4.91 22.66
C ARG A 317 8.98 5.57 21.66
N PHE A 318 8.80 5.30 20.37
CA PHE A 318 9.61 5.90 19.33
C PHE A 318 9.43 7.43 19.30
N GLY A 319 8.19 7.92 19.32
CA GLY A 319 7.89 9.36 19.33
C GLY A 319 8.57 10.10 20.49
N LYS A 320 8.58 9.51 21.69
CA LYS A 320 9.32 10.08 22.82
C LYS A 320 10.83 10.15 22.55
N ILE A 321 11.43 9.04 22.12
CA ILE A 321 12.88 9.00 21.80
C ILE A 321 13.24 10.06 20.76
N VAL A 322 12.45 10.17 19.70
CA VAL A 322 12.67 11.20 18.67
C VAL A 322 12.58 12.60 19.25
N ASN A 323 11.55 12.88 20.07
CA ASN A 323 11.40 14.20 20.67
C ASN A 323 12.58 14.55 21.61
N ASP A 324 13.03 13.59 22.42
CA ASP A 324 14.20 13.77 23.29
C ASP A 324 15.47 14.06 22.44
N MET A 325 15.71 13.31 21.36
CA MET A 325 16.84 13.56 20.46
C MET A 325 16.79 14.93 19.76
N VAL A 326 15.58 15.45 19.47
CA VAL A 326 15.42 16.82 18.94
C VAL A 326 15.73 17.85 20.01
N ALA A 327 15.28 17.64 21.25
CA ALA A 327 15.55 18.52 22.39
C ALA A 327 17.05 18.61 22.70
N ASP A 328 17.76 17.47 22.61
CA ASP A 328 19.20 17.36 22.84
C ASP A 328 20.03 17.88 21.66
N GLY A 329 19.39 18.27 20.55
CA GLY A 329 20.07 18.79 19.36
C GLY A 329 20.78 17.72 18.53
N GLU A 330 20.57 16.43 18.81
CA GLU A 330 21.17 15.33 18.05
C GLU A 330 20.63 15.27 16.62
N ILE A 331 19.37 15.61 16.41
CA ILE A 331 18.68 15.67 15.12
C ILE A 331 17.84 16.94 15.01
N GLY A 332 17.41 17.27 13.78
CA GLY A 332 16.45 18.36 13.57
C GLY A 332 14.99 17.96 13.85
N PRO A 333 14.06 18.93 13.90
CA PRO A 333 12.63 18.64 14.02
C PRO A 333 12.16 17.61 12.99
N ILE A 334 11.35 16.67 13.47
CA ILE A 334 10.89 15.54 12.67
C ILE A 334 9.37 15.65 12.52
N TRP A 335 8.88 15.64 11.28
CA TRP A 335 7.47 15.34 11.05
C TRP A 335 7.26 13.84 11.10
N VAL A 336 6.19 13.42 11.77
CA VAL A 336 5.76 12.04 11.92
C VAL A 336 4.30 11.92 11.51
N GLY A 337 3.99 10.87 10.76
CA GLY A 337 2.64 10.58 10.32
C GLY A 337 2.51 9.14 9.83
N ARG A 338 1.54 8.91 8.95
CA ARG A 338 1.28 7.62 8.32
C ARG A 338 0.46 7.76 7.05
N ASP A 339 0.32 6.65 6.33
CA ASP A 339 -0.78 6.50 5.38
C ASP A 339 -2.14 6.55 6.08
N HIS A 340 -3.20 6.79 5.32
CA HIS A 340 -4.57 6.58 5.79
C HIS A 340 -4.92 5.08 5.87
N LEU A 341 -4.21 4.23 5.12
CA LEU A 341 -4.20 2.78 5.36
C LEU A 341 -3.52 2.52 6.70
N ASP A 342 -4.28 2.28 7.75
CA ASP A 342 -3.78 1.85 9.05
C ASP A 342 -4.88 1.14 9.85
N THR A 343 -4.49 0.52 10.96
CA THR A 343 -5.32 -0.37 11.79
C THR A 343 -6.71 0.20 12.16
N GLY A 344 -6.81 1.50 12.46
CA GLY A 344 -8.04 2.12 12.96
C GLY A 344 -8.58 3.25 12.11
N SER A 345 -7.96 3.55 10.97
CA SER A 345 -8.16 4.81 10.26
C SER A 345 -8.81 4.68 8.89
N VAL A 346 -9.39 3.53 8.57
CA VAL A 346 -10.02 3.30 7.28
C VAL A 346 -11.13 2.27 7.37
N ALA A 347 -12.21 2.54 6.64
CA ALA A 347 -13.22 1.56 6.23
C ALA A 347 -13.16 1.43 4.71
N SER A 348 -12.87 0.22 4.21
CA SER A 348 -12.85 -0.10 2.78
C SER A 348 -13.14 -1.60 2.55
N PRO A 349 -14.40 -1.96 2.26
CA PRO A 349 -14.86 -3.36 2.20
C PRO A 349 -14.19 -4.26 1.15
N TYR A 350 -13.48 -3.67 0.18
CA TYR A 350 -12.77 -4.42 -0.85
C TYR A 350 -11.25 -4.35 -0.67
N ARG A 351 -10.78 -3.85 0.47
CA ARG A 351 -9.35 -3.75 0.77
C ARG A 351 -9.06 -3.88 2.26
N GLU A 352 -8.95 -2.79 3.01
CA GLU A 352 -8.49 -2.84 4.40
C GLU A 352 -9.44 -3.60 5.33
N THR A 353 -10.74 -3.48 5.08
CA THR A 353 -11.78 -4.08 5.91
C THR A 353 -12.50 -5.21 5.18
N GLU A 354 -11.91 -5.78 4.13
CA GLU A 354 -12.48 -6.91 3.39
C GLU A 354 -12.56 -8.20 4.22
N GLY A 355 -13.76 -8.72 4.45
CA GLY A 355 -13.98 -9.93 5.21
C GLY A 355 -13.58 -9.75 6.68
N MET A 356 -14.09 -8.71 7.34
CA MET A 356 -14.02 -8.63 8.80
C MET A 356 -14.72 -9.85 9.40
N LYS A 357 -14.21 -10.37 10.53
CA LYS A 357 -14.67 -11.63 11.12
C LYS A 357 -16.16 -11.59 11.52
N ASP A 358 -16.66 -10.42 11.87
CA ASP A 358 -18.04 -10.14 12.25
C ASP A 358 -18.91 -9.56 11.11
N GLY A 359 -18.34 -9.38 9.91
CA GLY A 359 -19.02 -8.75 8.77
C GLY A 359 -19.11 -7.22 8.85
N SER A 360 -18.38 -6.56 9.75
CA SER A 360 -18.37 -5.09 9.92
C SER A 360 -17.62 -4.32 8.82
N ASP A 361 -17.39 -4.93 7.66
CA ASP A 361 -16.57 -4.43 6.55
C ASP A 361 -16.87 -2.96 6.19
N ALA A 362 -18.16 -2.58 6.16
CA ALA A 362 -18.64 -1.28 5.72
C ALA A 362 -18.85 -0.25 6.86
N VAL A 363 -18.56 -0.61 8.12
CA VAL A 363 -18.73 0.31 9.25
C VAL A 363 -17.68 1.43 9.18
N ALA A 364 -18.13 2.63 8.84
CA ALA A 364 -17.29 3.81 8.62
C ALA A 364 -17.17 4.74 9.84
N ASP A 365 -17.69 4.35 11.01
CA ASP A 365 -17.57 5.14 12.23
C ASP A 365 -16.12 5.23 12.70
N TRP A 366 -15.37 4.12 12.60
CA TRP A 366 -13.99 4.00 13.05
C TRP A 366 -13.01 5.04 12.49
N PRO A 367 -12.91 5.28 11.16
CA PRO A 367 -12.05 6.33 10.64
C PRO A 367 -12.46 7.74 11.12
N ILE A 368 -13.75 7.99 11.33
CA ILE A 368 -14.23 9.29 11.85
C ILE A 368 -13.82 9.45 13.32
N LEU A 369 -14.02 8.42 14.14
CA LEU A 369 -13.57 8.38 15.53
C LEU A 369 -12.04 8.52 15.63
N ASN A 370 -11.27 7.89 14.74
CA ASN A 370 -9.82 8.06 14.67
C ASN A 370 -9.43 9.52 14.42
N ALA A 371 -10.07 10.20 13.46
CA ALA A 371 -9.81 11.60 13.18
C ALA A 371 -10.14 12.51 14.39
N LEU A 372 -11.29 12.31 15.02
CA LEU A 372 -11.72 13.08 16.19
C LEU A 372 -10.78 12.85 17.39
N LEU A 373 -10.45 11.60 17.66
CA LEU A 373 -9.56 11.24 18.78
C LEU A 373 -8.16 11.82 18.58
N ASN A 374 -7.62 11.75 17.36
CA ASN A 374 -6.32 12.33 17.04
C ASN A 374 -6.33 13.88 17.11
N ALA A 375 -7.45 14.51 16.76
CA ALA A 375 -7.62 15.97 16.95
C ALA A 375 -7.55 16.33 18.44
N CYS A 376 -8.31 15.62 19.29
CA CYS A 376 -8.29 15.82 20.74
C CYS A 376 -6.93 15.45 21.38
N ALA A 377 -6.18 14.52 20.79
CA ALA A 377 -4.86 14.13 21.27
C ALA A 377 -3.78 15.21 21.06
N GLY A 378 -4.00 16.14 20.12
CA GLY A 378 -3.10 17.24 19.82
C GLY A 378 -2.21 17.03 18.60
N ALA A 379 -2.69 16.29 17.58
CA ALA A 379 -2.01 16.26 16.28
C ALA A 379 -1.87 17.65 15.68
N THR A 380 -0.76 17.91 14.98
CA THR A 380 -0.54 19.20 14.28
C THR A 380 -1.58 19.42 13.18
N TRP A 381 -1.98 18.36 12.47
CA TRP A 381 -3.13 18.39 11.57
C TRP A 381 -3.81 17.03 11.46
N ILE A 382 -5.08 17.06 11.04
CA ILE A 382 -5.92 15.90 10.77
C ILE A 382 -6.51 16.00 9.36
N ALA A 383 -6.71 14.84 8.72
CA ALA A 383 -7.36 14.71 7.43
C ALA A 383 -8.45 13.63 7.47
N VAL A 384 -9.60 13.91 6.86
CA VAL A 384 -10.66 12.91 6.56
C VAL A 384 -10.93 12.90 5.07
N HIS A 385 -10.75 11.75 4.43
CA HIS A 385 -10.82 11.60 2.97
C HIS A 385 -11.81 10.49 2.58
N GLN A 386 -12.47 10.66 1.43
CA GLN A 386 -13.27 9.61 0.80
C GLN A 386 -12.65 9.11 -0.51
N GLY A 387 -12.79 7.80 -0.74
CA GLY A 387 -12.48 7.12 -1.98
C GLY A 387 -11.00 6.85 -2.23
N GLY A 388 -10.11 7.23 -1.32
CA GLY A 388 -8.68 6.94 -1.43
C GLY A 388 -8.42 5.45 -1.69
N GLY A 389 -7.60 5.17 -2.71
CA GLY A 389 -7.23 3.82 -3.12
C GLY A 389 -8.24 3.11 -4.02
N MET A 390 -9.46 2.88 -3.52
CA MET A 390 -10.48 2.07 -4.21
C MET A 390 -11.40 2.88 -5.14
N GLY A 391 -11.35 4.21 -5.08
CA GLY A 391 -12.18 5.12 -5.85
C GLY A 391 -13.44 5.58 -5.11
N MET A 392 -14.19 6.50 -5.74
CA MET A 392 -15.39 7.11 -5.15
C MET A 392 -16.40 6.06 -4.68
N GLY A 393 -16.93 6.24 -3.46
CA GLY A 393 -17.94 5.37 -2.86
C GLY A 393 -17.41 4.12 -2.13
N TYR A 394 -16.11 3.83 -2.21
CA TYR A 394 -15.54 2.56 -1.71
C TYR A 394 -14.69 2.66 -0.44
N SER A 395 -14.37 3.88 0.03
CA SER A 395 -13.61 4.04 1.27
C SER A 395 -13.86 5.36 1.98
N ILE A 396 -13.81 5.34 3.31
CA ILE A 396 -13.69 6.52 4.17
C ILE A 396 -12.47 6.31 5.06
N SER A 397 -11.67 7.35 5.23
CA SER A 397 -10.37 7.21 5.89
C SER A 397 -9.90 8.47 6.58
N ALA A 398 -8.95 8.32 7.50
CA ALA A 398 -8.36 9.40 8.26
C ALA A 398 -6.83 9.32 8.31
N GLY A 399 -6.20 10.49 8.35
CA GLY A 399 -4.76 10.66 8.51
C GLY A 399 -4.44 11.79 9.48
N PHE A 400 -3.21 11.84 9.93
CA PHE A 400 -2.70 12.89 10.79
C PHE A 400 -1.26 13.26 10.40
N GLY A 401 -0.80 14.42 10.88
CA GLY A 401 0.61 14.75 10.98
C GLY A 401 0.92 15.35 12.35
N MET A 402 2.11 15.03 12.87
CA MET A 402 2.62 15.52 14.14
C MET A 402 4.05 15.99 13.94
N VAL A 403 4.37 17.20 14.37
CA VAL A 403 5.76 17.69 14.42
C VAL A 403 6.33 17.41 15.80
N LEU A 404 7.48 16.77 15.84
CA LEU A 404 8.30 16.58 17.05
C LEU A 404 9.39 17.64 17.05
N ASP A 405 9.25 18.64 17.91
CA ASP A 405 10.08 19.85 17.97
C ASP A 405 10.97 19.91 19.22
N GLY A 406 10.95 18.87 20.07
CA GLY A 406 11.77 18.77 21.27
C GLY A 406 11.15 19.43 22.51
N THR A 407 9.99 20.09 22.38
CA THR A 407 9.34 20.72 23.55
C THR A 407 8.61 19.70 24.43
N LYS A 408 8.43 20.01 25.71
CA LYS A 408 7.65 19.17 26.64
C LYS A 408 6.17 19.11 26.30
N GLU A 409 5.61 20.21 25.80
CA GLU A 409 4.22 20.23 25.33
C GLU A 409 4.01 19.25 24.16
N THR A 410 4.94 19.25 23.20
CA THR A 410 4.93 18.31 22.08
C THR A 410 5.13 16.87 22.54
N GLU A 411 5.98 16.62 23.54
CA GLU A 411 6.15 15.28 24.13
C GLU A 411 4.81 14.73 24.65
N GLU A 412 4.07 15.51 25.44
CA GLU A 412 2.76 15.09 25.98
C GLU A 412 1.73 14.81 24.88
N LYS A 413 1.65 15.68 23.86
CA LYS A 413 0.77 15.49 22.71
C LYS A 413 1.14 14.24 21.91
N ALA A 414 2.43 14.04 21.64
CA ALA A 414 2.94 12.90 20.90
C ALA A 414 2.67 11.57 21.63
N LEU A 415 2.88 11.52 22.95
CA LEU A 415 2.58 10.34 23.76
C LEU A 415 1.10 9.97 23.72
N ARG A 416 0.20 10.95 23.84
CA ARG A 416 -1.26 10.72 23.70
C ARG A 416 -1.61 10.26 22.29
N LEU A 417 -1.20 11.02 21.27
CA LEU A 417 -1.52 10.75 19.88
C LEU A 417 -1.04 9.37 19.41
N PHE A 418 0.24 9.05 19.65
CA PHE A 418 0.82 7.77 19.24
C PHE A 418 0.38 6.58 20.10
N THR A 419 -0.35 6.83 21.18
CA THR A 419 -1.08 5.79 21.92
C THR A 419 -2.48 5.61 21.33
N PHE A 420 -3.22 6.71 21.13
CA PHE A 420 -4.61 6.68 20.70
C PHE A 420 -4.78 6.22 19.25
N ASP A 421 -3.92 6.69 18.36
CA ASP A 421 -4.02 6.40 16.93
C ASP A 421 -3.91 4.90 16.58
N PRO A 422 -2.88 4.15 17.02
CA PRO A 422 -2.89 2.70 16.87
C PRO A 422 -3.88 2.02 17.84
N GLY A 423 -4.18 2.65 18.98
CA GLY A 423 -5.05 2.10 20.02
C GLY A 423 -6.49 1.89 19.56
N ILE A 424 -7.06 2.88 18.88
CA ILE A 424 -8.41 2.74 18.30
C ILE A 424 -8.47 1.63 17.25
N GLY A 425 -7.37 1.36 16.54
CA GLY A 425 -7.28 0.23 15.63
C GLY A 425 -7.26 -1.12 16.33
N VAL A 426 -6.54 -1.23 17.45
CA VAL A 426 -6.61 -2.42 18.32
C VAL A 426 -8.04 -2.62 18.85
N VAL A 427 -8.69 -1.55 19.32
CA VAL A 427 -10.09 -1.61 19.79
C VAL A 427 -11.04 -2.07 18.68
N ARG A 428 -10.94 -1.48 17.48
CA ARG A 428 -11.74 -1.85 16.31
C ARG A 428 -11.64 -3.34 15.96
N HIS A 429 -10.44 -3.89 15.96
CA HIS A 429 -10.25 -5.31 15.64
C HIS A 429 -10.69 -6.21 16.82
N ALA A 430 -10.51 -5.78 18.06
CA ALA A 430 -11.00 -6.55 19.20
C ALA A 430 -12.54 -6.61 19.24
N ASP A 431 -13.19 -5.50 18.90
CA ASP A 431 -14.65 -5.39 18.73
C ASP A 431 -15.16 -6.36 17.67
N ALA A 432 -14.48 -6.43 16.53
CA ALA A 432 -14.76 -7.40 15.47
C ALA A 432 -14.38 -8.87 15.83
N GLY A 433 -13.92 -9.14 17.06
CA GLY A 433 -13.70 -10.48 17.57
C GLY A 433 -12.33 -11.09 17.27
N TYR A 434 -11.31 -10.28 16.93
CA TYR A 434 -9.94 -10.75 16.73
C TYR A 434 -9.21 -10.96 18.06
N ALA A 435 -8.70 -12.18 18.27
CA ALA A 435 -8.15 -12.62 19.56
C ALA A 435 -6.84 -11.91 19.95
N ILE A 436 -5.99 -11.60 18.97
CA ILE A 436 -4.73 -10.89 19.21
C ILE A 436 -5.01 -9.50 19.77
N SER A 437 -5.96 -8.77 19.18
CA SER A 437 -6.32 -7.44 19.64
C SER A 437 -6.96 -7.45 21.04
N LYS A 438 -7.83 -8.42 21.33
CA LYS A 438 -8.37 -8.63 22.68
C LYS A 438 -7.28 -8.88 23.72
N ARG A 439 -6.29 -9.71 23.38
CA ARG A 439 -5.13 -9.95 24.24
C ARG A 439 -4.36 -8.67 24.52
N ILE A 440 -4.09 -7.85 23.49
CA ILE A 440 -3.38 -6.57 23.66
C ILE A 440 -4.16 -5.61 24.55
N ILE A 441 -5.49 -5.52 24.40
CA ILE A 441 -6.34 -4.71 25.27
C ILE A 441 -6.13 -5.08 26.74
N LYS A 442 -6.17 -6.38 27.05
CA LYS A 442 -5.96 -6.90 28.41
C LYS A 442 -4.54 -6.64 28.92
N GLU A 443 -3.51 -6.98 28.14
CA GLU A 443 -2.10 -6.87 28.52
C GLU A 443 -1.64 -5.42 28.70
N LYS A 444 -2.20 -4.48 27.92
CA LYS A 444 -1.82 -3.06 27.93
C LYS A 444 -2.81 -2.16 28.67
N GLY A 445 -3.88 -2.72 29.23
CA GLY A 445 -4.90 -1.97 29.97
C GLY A 445 -5.63 -0.94 29.12
N ILE A 446 -5.89 -1.22 27.84
CA ILE A 446 -6.65 -0.31 26.97
C ILE A 446 -8.09 -0.27 27.45
N LYS A 447 -8.63 0.92 27.68
CA LYS A 447 -10.03 1.09 28.09
C LYS A 447 -10.96 0.88 26.90
N ALA A 448 -11.58 -0.30 26.81
CA ALA A 448 -12.52 -0.67 25.75
C ALA A 448 -13.82 -1.22 26.36
N PRO A 449 -14.80 -0.35 26.71
CA PRO A 449 -15.93 -0.71 27.57
C PRO A 449 -16.78 -1.90 27.10
N MET A 450 -16.90 -2.10 25.78
CA MET A 450 -17.75 -3.14 25.18
C MET A 450 -16.98 -4.42 24.80
N VAL A 451 -15.64 -4.39 24.85
CA VAL A 451 -14.81 -5.53 24.44
C VAL A 451 -14.61 -6.45 25.63
N LYS A 452 -15.28 -7.61 25.57
CA LYS A 452 -15.14 -8.70 26.54
C LYS A 452 -13.92 -9.58 26.27
#